data_AF-A0ABD1HY62-F1
#
_entry.id   AF-A0ABD1HY62-F1
#
_cell.length_a   1.000
_cell.length_b   1.000
_cell.length_c   1.000
_cell.angle_alpha   90.00
_cell.angle_beta   90.00
_cell.angle_gamma   90.00
#
_symmetry.space_group_name_H-M   'P 1'
#
loop_
_entity.id
_entity.type
_entity.pdbx_description
1 polymer ?
#
loop_
_entity_poly.entity_id
_entity_poly.type
_entity_poly.pdbx_seq_one_letter_code
_entity_poly.pdbx_strand_id
1 'polypeptide(L)'
;MAEEVSNTQIIFNGYIDGFPTESAMTVKASTVKLEVPEGCNDAVLVKNLYLSCDPYMRSRMSKIDDNYIPIFTPGLGFLASCYVHLFPKFIDFMLPLLREGKITYVEDIAQGLDSAPAALIGLFSGRNLGKQLVRVASE
;
A
#
# COMPACT_ATOMS: atom_id res chain seq x y z
N MET A 1 32.91 5.95 3.55
CA MET A 1 31.75 6.87 3.44
C MET A 1 30.66 6.09 2.76
N ALA A 2 29.44 6.05 3.31
CA ALA A 2 28.35 5.34 2.66
C ALA A 2 28.02 5.94 1.30
N GLU A 3 27.65 5.05 0.37
CA GLU A 3 27.21 5.40 -0.96
C GLU A 3 25.93 6.24 -0.88
N GLU A 4 25.89 7.35 -1.61
CA GLU A 4 24.69 8.19 -1.74
C GLU A 4 24.05 7.93 -3.09
N VAL A 5 22.76 7.58 -3.08
CA VAL A 5 22.01 7.20 -4.28
C VAL A 5 20.76 8.07 -4.44
N SER A 6 20.22 8.13 -5.64
CA SER A 6 18.94 8.80 -5.91
C SER A 6 17.78 8.06 -5.22
N ASN A 7 16.85 8.82 -4.64
CA ASN A 7 15.66 8.34 -3.95
C ASN A 7 14.44 9.16 -4.39
N THR A 8 13.68 8.65 -5.35
CA THR A 8 12.44 9.30 -5.80
C THR A 8 11.31 9.01 -4.81
N GLN A 9 10.50 10.01 -4.53
CA GLN A 9 9.40 9.94 -3.56
C GLN A 9 8.12 10.48 -4.20
N ILE A 10 6.96 9.88 -3.85
CA ILE A 10 5.67 10.50 -4.08
C ILE A 10 5.24 11.18 -2.78
N ILE A 11 5.15 12.50 -2.82
CA ILE A 11 4.80 13.32 -1.68
C ILE A 11 3.34 13.71 -1.78
N PHE A 12 2.64 13.57 -0.66
CA PHE A 12 1.28 14.05 -0.52
C PHE A 12 1.28 15.55 -0.19
N ASN A 13 0.64 16.35 -1.02
CA ASN A 13 0.73 17.83 -0.94
C ASN A 13 -0.06 18.43 0.22
N GLY A 14 -1.08 17.73 0.72
CA GLY A 14 -1.95 18.19 1.79
C GLY A 14 -3.22 17.37 1.87
N TYR A 15 -3.98 17.54 2.96
CA TYR A 15 -5.23 16.80 3.17
C TYR A 15 -6.22 17.01 2.02
N ILE A 16 -6.93 15.94 1.67
CA ILE A 16 -7.95 15.92 0.61
C ILE A 16 -9.34 15.80 1.24
N ASP A 17 -10.23 16.67 0.77
CA ASP A 17 -11.68 16.53 0.90
C ASP A 17 -12.23 15.89 -0.38
N GLY A 18 -13.12 14.90 -0.26
CA GLY A 18 -13.71 14.21 -1.42
C GLY A 18 -12.78 13.24 -2.14
N PHE A 19 -12.93 13.06 -3.45
CA PHE A 19 -12.12 12.09 -4.20
C PHE A 19 -10.69 12.59 -4.45
N PRO A 20 -9.67 11.72 -4.34
CA PRO A 20 -8.29 12.13 -4.61
C PRO A 20 -8.05 12.35 -6.10
N THR A 21 -7.21 13.32 -6.42
CA THR A 21 -6.74 13.64 -7.77
C THR A 21 -5.22 13.49 -7.85
N GLU A 22 -4.69 13.29 -9.06
CA GLU A 22 -3.24 13.11 -9.26
C GLU A 22 -2.46 14.34 -8.80
N SER A 23 -3.03 15.53 -8.99
CA SER A 23 -2.46 16.82 -8.57
C SER A 23 -2.27 16.98 -7.06
N ALA A 24 -2.89 16.13 -6.24
CA ALA A 24 -2.66 16.12 -4.80
C ALA A 24 -1.37 15.39 -4.40
N MET A 25 -0.67 14.79 -5.36
CA MET A 25 0.59 14.09 -5.17
C MET A 25 1.67 14.68 -6.08
N THR A 26 2.90 14.79 -5.58
CA THR A 26 4.04 15.34 -6.32
C THR A 26 5.20 14.36 -6.31
N VAL A 27 5.79 14.13 -7.48
CA VAL A 27 7.07 13.41 -7.59
C VAL A 27 8.19 14.31 -7.10
N LYS A 28 8.94 13.86 -6.10
CA LYS A 28 10.10 14.57 -5.55
C LYS A 28 11.34 13.70 -5.68
N ALA A 29 12.33 14.18 -6.42
CA ALA A 29 13.67 13.58 -6.40
C ALA A 29 14.40 13.99 -5.12
N SER A 30 15.04 13.03 -4.46
CA SER A 30 15.91 13.22 -3.31
C SER A 30 17.12 12.29 -3.40
N THR A 31 18.01 12.33 -2.41
CA THR A 31 19.09 11.36 -2.25
C THR A 31 19.01 10.69 -0.89
N VAL A 32 19.60 9.51 -0.77
CA VAL A 32 19.70 8.77 0.49
C VAL A 32 21.06 8.09 0.57
N LYS A 33 21.65 8.06 1.77
CA LYS A 33 22.85 7.26 2.05
C LYS A 33 22.45 5.82 2.32
N LEU A 34 23.20 4.87 1.77
CA LEU A 34 22.99 3.43 1.95
C LEU A 34 23.54 2.93 3.30
N GLU A 35 23.19 3.62 4.38
CA GLU A 35 23.52 3.28 5.75
C GLU A 35 22.36 3.59 6.68
N VAL A 36 22.23 2.81 7.75
CA VAL A 36 21.28 3.10 8.83
C VAL A 36 21.81 4.32 9.61
N PRO A 37 21.00 5.37 9.86
CA PRO A 37 21.45 6.54 10.62
C PRO A 37 22.02 6.18 12.00
N GLU A 38 23.06 6.90 12.42
CA GLU A 38 23.66 6.72 13.75
C GLU A 38 22.61 6.92 14.86
N GLY A 39 22.63 6.02 15.86
CA GLY A 39 21.66 6.02 16.97
C GLY A 39 20.39 5.21 16.72
N CYS A 40 20.19 4.67 15.52
CA CYS A 40 19.08 3.76 15.21
C CYS A 40 19.51 2.28 15.34
N ASN A 41 19.46 1.73 16.56
CA ASN A 41 19.92 0.36 16.84
C ASN A 41 19.02 -0.75 16.26
N ASP A 42 17.74 -0.44 16.01
CA ASP A 42 16.72 -1.40 15.54
C ASP A 42 16.08 -0.94 14.22
N ALA A 43 16.89 -0.42 13.29
CA ALA A 43 16.42 0.06 11.99
C ALA A 43 16.97 -0.78 10.84
N VAL A 44 16.16 -0.89 9.78
CA VAL A 44 16.54 -1.55 8.54
C VAL A 44 16.35 -0.57 7.40
N LEU A 45 17.38 -0.41 6.58
CA LEU A 45 17.27 0.27 5.31
C LEU A 45 16.75 -0.71 4.26
N VAL A 46 15.65 -0.36 3.59
CA VAL A 46 14.98 -1.23 2.62
C VAL A 46 14.98 -0.63 1.22
N LYS A 47 15.17 -1.49 0.21
CA LYS A 47 14.89 -1.17 -1.20
C LYS A 47 13.46 -1.65 -1.49
N ASN A 48 12.52 -0.72 -1.60
CA ASN A 48 11.15 -1.07 -1.96
C ASN A 48 11.11 -1.58 -3.41
N LEU A 49 10.44 -2.71 -3.65
CA LEU A 49 10.29 -3.31 -4.98
C LEU A 49 8.89 -3.12 -5.55
N TYR A 50 7.88 -3.30 -4.70
CA TYR A 50 6.46 -3.14 -5.02
C TYR A 50 5.75 -2.37 -3.92
N LEU A 51 4.75 -1.58 -4.31
CA LEU A 51 3.83 -0.90 -3.41
C LEU A 51 2.40 -1.34 -3.73
N SER A 52 1.58 -1.42 -2.70
CA SER A 52 0.17 -1.77 -2.81
C SER A 52 -0.69 -0.51 -2.88
N CYS A 53 -1.71 -0.51 -3.75
CA CYS A 53 -2.79 0.47 -3.70
C CYS A 53 -4.01 -0.17 -3.04
N ASP A 54 -4.41 0.37 -1.88
CA ASP A 54 -5.50 -0.18 -1.08
C ASP A 54 -6.61 0.85 -0.80
N PRO A 55 -7.89 0.45 -0.79
CA PRO A 55 -8.98 1.38 -0.55
C PRO A 55 -8.88 2.11 0.80
N TYR A 56 -8.35 1.43 1.83
CA TYR A 56 -8.18 2.03 3.16
C TYR A 56 -7.25 3.24 3.15
N MET A 57 -6.32 3.34 2.19
CA MET A 57 -5.40 4.47 2.07
C MET A 57 -6.15 5.80 1.94
N ARG A 58 -7.35 5.80 1.33
CA ARG A 58 -8.18 7.01 1.21
C ARG A 58 -8.47 7.65 2.56
N SER A 59 -8.80 6.87 3.58
CA SER A 59 -9.10 7.42 4.91
C SER A 59 -7.93 8.22 5.50
N ARG A 60 -6.70 7.79 5.22
CA ARG A 60 -5.46 8.43 5.68
C ARG A 60 -5.12 9.74 4.95
N MET A 61 -5.84 10.04 3.87
CA MET A 61 -5.64 11.25 3.06
C MET A 61 -6.51 12.43 3.53
N SER A 62 -7.47 12.21 4.45
CA SER A 62 -8.32 13.26 4.99
C SER A 62 -7.91 13.65 6.41
N LYS A 63 -8.20 14.90 6.77
CA LYS A 63 -8.05 15.39 8.15
C LYS A 63 -9.28 14.95 8.96
N ILE A 64 -9.35 13.66 9.29
CA ILE A 64 -10.41 13.10 10.14
C ILE A 64 -9.76 12.82 11.50
N ASP A 65 -10.24 13.49 12.55
CA ASP A 65 -9.77 13.28 13.94
C ASP A 65 -10.34 11.99 14.58
N ASP A 66 -11.20 11.27 13.86
CA ASP A 66 -11.89 10.09 14.38
C ASP A 66 -11.48 8.81 13.62
N ASN A 67 -10.64 7.99 14.26
CA ASN A 67 -10.17 6.70 13.74
C ASN A 67 -11.31 5.67 13.80
N TYR A 68 -12.05 5.55 12.70
CA TYR A 68 -13.24 4.68 12.65
C TYR A 68 -12.88 3.20 12.46
N ILE A 69 -12.60 2.50 13.56
CA ILE A 69 -12.96 1.08 13.69
C ILE A 69 -13.93 0.97 14.87
N PRO A 70 -15.25 0.99 14.62
CA PRO A 70 -16.24 0.86 15.68
C PRO A 70 -16.24 -0.57 16.25
N ILE A 71 -16.68 -0.69 17.50
CA ILE A 71 -17.02 -1.97 18.13
C ILE A 71 -18.16 -2.61 17.33
N PHE A 72 -18.06 -3.91 17.03
CA PHE A 72 -19.04 -4.65 16.24
C PHE A 72 -20.44 -4.57 16.86
N THR A 73 -21.42 -4.05 16.11
CA THR A 73 -22.83 -4.03 16.50
C THR A 73 -23.58 -5.20 15.83
N PRO A 74 -24.34 -6.01 16.58
CA PRO A 74 -25.14 -7.10 16.01
C PRO A 74 -26.07 -6.60 14.88
N GLY A 75 -26.01 -7.28 13.72
CA GLY A 75 -26.73 -6.90 12.49
C GLY A 75 -25.84 -6.32 11.38
N LEU A 76 -24.57 -6.00 11.67
CA LEU A 76 -23.59 -5.61 10.65
C LEU A 76 -22.97 -6.83 9.94
N GLY A 77 -22.64 -6.63 8.67
CA GLY A 77 -22.05 -7.65 7.78
C GLY A 77 -20.64 -8.11 8.17
N PHE A 78 -19.84 -8.52 7.19
CA PHE A 78 -18.53 -9.10 7.44
C PHE A 78 -17.43 -8.04 7.56
N LEU A 79 -16.74 -8.00 8.70
CA LEU A 79 -15.53 -7.20 8.91
C LEU A 79 -14.34 -8.13 9.17
N ALA A 80 -13.33 -8.11 8.30
CA ALA A 80 -12.18 -9.01 8.38
C ALA A 80 -11.42 -8.88 9.72
N SER A 81 -11.33 -7.67 10.28
CA SER A 81 -10.68 -7.40 11.57
C SER A 81 -11.30 -8.16 12.74
N CYS A 82 -12.62 -8.40 12.73
CA CYS A 82 -13.29 -9.20 13.76
C CYS A 82 -12.87 -10.68 13.75
N TYR A 83 -12.31 -11.15 12.65
CA TYR A 83 -11.94 -12.56 12.44
C TYR A 83 -10.43 -12.77 12.30
N VAL A 84 -9.60 -11.80 12.71
CA VAL A 84 -8.13 -11.90 12.61
C VAL A 84 -7.57 -13.16 13.31
N HIS A 85 -8.24 -13.63 14.37
CA HIS A 85 -7.89 -14.86 15.07
C HIS A 85 -8.02 -16.15 14.21
N LEU A 86 -8.78 -16.10 13.12
CA LEU A 86 -8.89 -17.20 12.15
C LEU A 86 -7.82 -17.15 11.07
N PHE A 87 -7.01 -16.10 11.00
CA PHE A 87 -6.01 -15.93 9.94
C PHE A 87 -5.03 -17.11 9.82
N PRO A 88 -4.51 -17.73 10.91
CA PRO A 88 -3.67 -18.92 10.78
C PRO A 88 -4.39 -20.08 10.06
N LYS A 89 -5.65 -20.34 10.42
CA LYS A 89 -6.47 -21.39 9.76
C LYS A 89 -6.75 -21.06 8.29
N PHE A 90 -6.97 -19.79 7.98
CA PHE A 90 -7.14 -19.33 6.60
C PHE A 90 -5.88 -19.59 5.77
N ILE A 91 -4.70 -19.31 6.32
CA ILE A 91 -3.42 -19.59 5.65
C ILE A 91 -3.26 -21.08 5.39
N ASP A 92 -3.50 -21.93 6.39
CA ASP A 92 -3.41 -23.40 6.24
C ASP A 92 -4.36 -23.93 5.16
N PHE A 93 -5.54 -23.34 5.05
CA PHE A 93 -6.54 -23.71 4.04
C PHE A 93 -6.21 -23.18 2.63
N MET A 94 -5.77 -21.92 2.52
CA MET A 94 -5.60 -21.25 1.22
C MET A 94 -4.28 -21.56 0.53
N LEU A 95 -3.19 -21.76 1.29
CA LEU A 95 -1.87 -22.01 0.70
C LEU A 95 -1.83 -23.23 -0.23
N PRO A 96 -2.41 -24.40 0.13
CA PRO A 96 -2.46 -25.55 -0.78
C PRO A 96 -3.26 -25.23 -2.05
N LEU A 97 -4.40 -24.54 -1.92
CA LEU A 97 -5.25 -24.19 -3.07
C LEU A 97 -4.55 -23.25 -4.05
N LEU A 98 -3.76 -22.31 -3.53
CA LEU A 98 -2.92 -21.42 -4.35
C LEU A 98 -1.81 -22.21 -5.05
N ARG A 99 -1.10 -23.08 -4.32
CA ARG A 99 -0.01 -23.90 -4.89
C ARG A 99 -0.49 -24.88 -5.95
N GLU A 100 -1.68 -25.45 -5.77
CA GLU A 100 -2.32 -26.36 -6.72
C GLU A 100 -2.99 -25.63 -7.90
N GLY A 101 -3.02 -24.29 -7.90
CA GLY A 101 -3.69 -23.49 -8.91
C GLY A 101 -5.22 -23.57 -8.89
N LYS A 102 -5.81 -24.15 -7.83
CA LYS A 102 -7.26 -24.20 -7.61
C LYS A 102 -7.84 -22.82 -7.27
N ILE A 103 -7.01 -21.97 -6.67
CA ILE A 103 -7.28 -20.55 -6.50
C ILE A 103 -6.16 -19.79 -7.20
N THR A 104 -6.54 -18.83 -8.04
CA THR A 104 -5.62 -17.91 -8.71
C THR A 104 -5.89 -16.50 -8.23
N TYR A 105 -4.83 -15.73 -8.00
CA TYR A 105 -4.94 -14.30 -7.77
C TYR A 105 -4.63 -13.55 -9.06
N VAL A 106 -5.23 -12.38 -9.22
CA VAL A 106 -5.02 -11.49 -10.37
C VAL A 106 -4.44 -10.20 -9.83
N GLU A 107 -3.42 -9.69 -10.50
CA GLU A 107 -2.75 -8.44 -10.16
C GLU A 107 -2.81 -7.50 -11.35
N ASP A 108 -2.97 -6.23 -11.05
CA ASP A 108 -2.83 -5.13 -12.00
C ASP A 108 -1.61 -4.31 -11.57
N ILE A 109 -0.52 -4.38 -12.34
CA ILE A 109 0.78 -3.86 -11.94
C ILE A 109 1.15 -2.65 -12.78
N ALA A 110 1.02 -1.47 -12.20
CA ALA A 110 1.53 -0.23 -12.75
C ALA A 110 3.08 -0.20 -12.65
N GLN A 111 3.75 0.30 -13.68
CA GLN A 111 5.21 0.32 -13.76
C GLN A 111 5.77 1.70 -13.44
N GLY A 112 6.77 1.76 -12.55
CA GLY A 112 7.45 2.98 -12.16
C GLY A 112 6.72 3.73 -11.05
N LEU A 113 7.47 4.33 -10.13
CA LEU A 113 6.92 5.05 -8.98
C LEU A 113 6.03 6.23 -9.39
N ASP A 114 6.33 6.88 -10.51
CA ASP A 114 5.56 8.02 -11.04
C ASP A 114 4.13 7.62 -11.46
N SER A 115 3.87 6.33 -11.66
CA SER A 115 2.53 5.82 -11.95
C SER A 115 1.65 5.64 -10.71
N ALA A 116 2.22 5.74 -9.50
CA ALA A 116 1.49 5.48 -8.26
C ALA A 116 0.24 6.37 -8.05
N PRO A 117 0.26 7.68 -8.35
CA PRO A 117 -0.94 8.51 -8.29
C PRO A 117 -2.07 7.98 -9.18
N ALA A 118 -1.75 7.69 -10.45
CA ALA A 118 -2.71 7.19 -11.42
C ALA A 118 -3.26 5.81 -11.03
N ALA A 119 -2.41 4.92 -10.51
CA ALA A 119 -2.79 3.60 -10.01
C ALA A 119 -3.75 3.70 -8.81
N LEU A 120 -3.43 4.55 -7.82
CA LEU A 120 -4.29 4.78 -6.66
C LEU A 120 -5.65 5.35 -7.04
N ILE A 121 -5.72 6.26 -8.02
CA ILE A 121 -6.99 6.83 -8.50
C ILE A 121 -7.73 5.84 -9.41
N GLY A 122 -7.00 5.03 -10.17
CA GLY A 122 -7.51 3.89 -10.92
C GLY A 122 -8.33 2.94 -10.05
N LEU A 123 -7.85 2.66 -8.84
CA LEU A 123 -8.55 1.86 -7.85
C LEU A 123 -9.94 2.40 -7.51
N PHE A 124 -10.07 3.71 -7.25
CA PHE A 124 -11.36 4.34 -6.90
C PHE A 124 -12.29 4.56 -8.08
N SER A 125 -11.77 4.46 -9.31
CA SER A 125 -12.54 4.57 -10.55
C SER A 125 -12.90 3.21 -11.16
N GLY A 126 -12.54 2.10 -10.51
CA GLY A 126 -12.82 0.74 -10.98
C GLY A 126 -12.05 0.36 -12.24
N ARG A 127 -10.89 0.98 -12.49
CA ARG A 127 -10.06 0.70 -13.67
C ARG A 127 -9.17 -0.53 -13.49
N ASN A 128 -8.97 -0.99 -12.26
CA ASN A 128 -8.08 -2.10 -11.95
C ASN A 128 -8.77 -3.46 -12.02
N LEU A 129 -8.04 -4.48 -12.46
CA LEU A 129 -8.49 -5.88 -12.38
C LEU A 129 -7.67 -6.64 -11.33
N GLY A 130 -8.33 -7.02 -10.23
CA GLY A 130 -7.65 -7.70 -9.12
C GLY A 130 -6.86 -6.74 -8.24
N LYS A 131 -5.72 -7.19 -7.72
CA LYS A 131 -4.90 -6.41 -6.78
C LYS A 131 -4.09 -5.34 -7.52
N GLN A 132 -4.38 -4.07 -7.26
CA GLN A 132 -3.59 -2.97 -7.79
C GLN A 132 -2.24 -2.85 -7.07
N LEU A 133 -1.16 -2.96 -7.82
CA LEU A 133 0.22 -2.80 -7.36
C LEU A 133 0.96 -1.76 -8.21
N VAL A 134 2.06 -1.25 -7.67
CA VAL A 134 3.03 -0.42 -8.38
C VAL A 134 4.39 -1.06 -8.22
N ARG A 135 5.03 -1.45 -9.33
CA ARG A 135 6.41 -1.92 -9.33
C ARG A 135 7.34 -0.72 -9.40
N VAL A 136 8.17 -0.55 -8.38
CA VAL A 136 9.04 0.64 -8.21
C VAL A 136 10.51 0.35 -8.46
N ALA A 137 10.93 -0.91 -8.37
CA ALA A 137 12.27 -1.36 -8.71
C ALA A 137 12.27 -2.81 -9.21
N SER A 138 13.35 -3.20 -9.90
CA SER A 138 13.69 -4.62 -10.08
C SER A 138 14.38 -5.15 -8.84
N GLU A 139 14.28 -6.47 -8.63
CA GLU A 139 15.16 -7.20 -7.70
C GLU A 139 16.62 -6.83 -7.95
#